data_AF-A0A9W9IL86-F1
#
_entry.id   AF-A0A9W9IL86-F1
#
_cell.length_a   1.000
_cell.length_b   1.000
_cell.length_c   1.000
_cell.angle_alpha   90.00
_cell.angle_beta   90.00
_cell.angle_gamma   90.00
#
_symmetry.space_group_name_H-M   'P 1'
#
loop_
_entity.id
_entity.type
_entity.pdbx_description
1 polymer ?
#
loop_
_entity_poly.entity_id
_entity_poly.type
_entity_poly.pdbx_seq_one_letter_code
_entity_poly.pdbx_strand_id
1 'polypeptide(L)'
;MTQQNINDDLGPSFTAAKFLCHRAEEPTEEAFMRVYLQVPIVGTELQSSKMRAKPAAPPRRHAELPASKTFIEMACDVVPALLCYE
;
A
#
# COMPACT_ATOMS: atom_id res chain seq x y z
N MET A 1 8.79 -14.90 -2.17
CA MET A 1 9.59 -14.42 -1.04
C MET A 1 9.85 -15.57 -0.09
N THR A 2 11.10 -15.89 0.22
CA THR A 2 11.49 -16.88 1.24
C THR A 2 11.99 -16.19 2.51
N GLN A 3 12.20 -16.94 3.60
CA GLN A 3 12.81 -16.39 4.82
C GLN A 3 14.23 -15.88 4.57
N GLN A 4 15.00 -16.56 3.71
CA GLN A 4 16.34 -16.11 3.33
C GLN A 4 16.29 -14.72 2.67
N ASN A 5 15.32 -14.48 1.80
CA ASN A 5 15.20 -13.16 1.17
C ASN A 5 14.91 -12.03 2.17
N ILE A 6 14.18 -12.32 3.24
CA ILE A 6 13.98 -11.36 4.34
C ILE A 6 15.31 -11.12 5.05
N ASN A 7 16.07 -12.17 5.34
CA ASN A 7 17.37 -12.07 6.00
C ASN A 7 18.40 -11.31 5.14
N ASP A 8 18.26 -11.35 3.81
CA ASP A 8 19.09 -10.64 2.84
C ASP A 8 18.60 -9.19 2.60
N ASP A 9 17.64 -8.69 3.40
CA ASP A 9 17.08 -7.34 3.33
C ASP A 9 16.49 -6.94 1.96
N LEU A 10 15.97 -7.91 1.18
CA LEU A 10 15.28 -7.66 -0.09
C LEU A 10 13.91 -6.96 0.08
N GLY A 11 13.51 -6.69 1.32
CA GLY A 11 12.26 -6.06 1.70
C GLY A 11 11.10 -7.07 1.86
N PRO A 12 9.92 -6.61 2.29
CA PRO A 12 8.78 -7.48 2.54
C PRO A 12 8.03 -7.85 1.27
N SER A 13 7.41 -9.04 1.27
CA SER A 13 6.53 -9.48 0.19
C SER A 13 5.18 -8.81 0.32
N PHE A 14 4.77 -8.03 -0.67
CA PHE A 14 3.45 -7.40 -0.67
C PHE A 14 2.87 -7.36 -2.08
N THR A 15 1.56 -7.17 -2.14
CA THR A 15 0.82 -6.86 -3.35
C THR A 15 0.07 -5.55 -3.14
N ALA A 16 -0.23 -4.85 -4.22
CA ALA A 16 -1.01 -3.64 -4.19
C ALA A 16 -2.14 -3.74 -5.21
N ALA A 17 -3.34 -3.38 -4.79
CA ALA A 17 -4.47 -3.17 -5.67
C ALA A 17 -4.68 -1.66 -5.86
N LYS A 18 -5.00 -1.23 -7.08
CA LYS A 18 -5.34 0.14 -7.42
C LYS A 18 -6.75 0.15 -8.01
N PHE A 19 -7.61 0.98 -7.44
CA PHE A 19 -9.00 1.15 -7.87
C PHE A 19 -9.21 2.60 -8.28
N LEU A 20 -9.93 2.81 -9.37
CA LEU A 20 -10.57 4.10 -9.66
C LEU A 20 -11.91 4.09 -8.94
N CYS A 21 -12.10 5.02 -8.02
CA CYS A 21 -13.25 5.13 -7.15
C CYS A 21 -13.89 6.50 -7.33
N HIS A 22 -15.18 6.60 -7.02
CA HIS A 22 -15.90 7.86 -6.89
C HIS A 22 -16.79 7.78 -5.66
N ARG A 23 -17.27 8.92 -5.18
CA ARG A 23 -18.27 8.95 -4.11
C ARG A 23 -19.61 8.48 -4.66
N ALA A 24 -20.38 7.73 -3.88
CA ALA A 24 -21.68 7.24 -4.33
C ALA A 24 -22.65 8.40 -4.65
N GLU A 25 -22.54 9.49 -3.88
CA GLU A 25 -23.35 10.69 -4.01
C GLU A 25 -22.84 11.65 -5.11
N GLU A 26 -21.57 11.53 -5.50
CA GLU A 26 -20.90 12.43 -6.46
C GLU A 26 -20.01 11.66 -7.44
N PRO A 27 -20.60 11.05 -8.49
CA PRO A 27 -19.88 10.18 -9.41
C PRO A 27 -18.84 10.87 -10.29
N THR A 28 -18.90 12.20 -10.39
CA THR A 28 -17.97 13.02 -11.17
C THR A 28 -16.64 13.27 -10.44
N GLU A 29 -16.61 13.08 -9.12
CA GLU A 29 -15.39 13.21 -8.33
C GLU A 29 -14.68 11.85 -8.24
N GLU A 30 -13.74 11.63 -9.15
CA GLU A 30 -12.96 10.41 -9.21
C GLU A 30 -11.64 10.52 -8.41
N ALA A 31 -11.23 9.42 -7.78
CA ALA A 31 -9.93 9.29 -7.16
C ALA A 31 -9.40 7.87 -7.22
N PHE A 32 -8.08 7.76 -7.05
CA PHE A 32 -7.43 6.46 -6.96
C PHE A 32 -7.31 6.01 -5.51
N MET A 33 -7.89 4.85 -5.20
CA MET A 33 -7.65 4.15 -3.94
C MET A 33 -6.60 3.07 -4.17
N ARG A 34 -5.54 3.05 -3.34
CA ARG A 34 -4.55 1.97 -3.32
C ARG A 34 -4.64 1.19 -2.02
N VAL A 35 -4.72 -0.12 -2.12
CA VAL A 35 -4.73 -1.04 -0.97
C VAL A 35 -3.48 -1.90 -1.03
N TYR A 36 -2.67 -1.86 0.02
CA TYR A 36 -1.48 -2.69 0.15
C TYR A 36 -1.80 -3.89 1.03
N LEU A 37 -1.51 -5.10 0.54
CA LEU A 37 -1.68 -6.33 1.30
C LEU A 37 -0.36 -7.06 1.41
N GLN A 38 -0.02 -7.49 2.62
CA GLN A 38 1.13 -8.33 2.82
C GLN A 38 0.85 -9.76 2.33
N VAL A 39 1.81 -10.31 1.59
CA VAL A 39 1.75 -11.68 1.07
C VAL A 39 2.56 -12.59 2.00
N PRO A 40 2.00 -13.75 2.43
CA PRO A 40 2.76 -14.73 3.20
C PRO A 40 4.03 -15.17 2.45
N ILE A 41 5.09 -15.46 3.20
CA ILE A 41 6.30 -16.06 2.62
C ILE A 41 6.13 -17.56 2.40
N VAL A 42 6.97 -18.12 1.54
CA VAL A 42 6.97 -19.55 1.23
C VAL A 42 7.09 -20.38 2.52
N GLY A 43 6.18 -21.33 2.71
CA GLY A 43 6.11 -22.22 3.88
C GLY A 43 5.23 -21.70 5.02
N THR A 44 4.65 -20.50 4.91
CA THR A 44 3.73 -19.93 5.92
C THR A 44 2.28 -19.87 5.44
N GLU A 45 1.98 -20.29 4.22
CA GLU A 45 0.68 -20.11 3.55
C GLU A 45 -0.47 -20.73 4.35
N LEU A 46 -0.26 -21.95 4.85
CA LEU A 46 -1.26 -22.73 5.59
C LEU A 46 -1.17 -22.54 7.11
N GLN A 47 -0.26 -21.69 7.59
CA GLN A 47 -0.15 -21.42 9.02
C GLN A 47 -1.28 -20.50 9.51
N SER A 48 -1.49 -20.48 10.83
CA SER A 48 -2.51 -19.61 11.44
C SER A 48 -2.26 -18.14 11.11
N SER A 49 -3.33 -17.33 11.09
CA SER A 49 -3.23 -15.89 10.85
C SER A 49 -2.22 -15.20 11.78
N LYS A 50 -2.17 -15.59 13.05
CA LYS A 50 -1.18 -15.11 14.03
C LYS A 50 0.25 -15.45 13.63
N MET A 51 0.51 -16.64 13.08
CA MET A 51 1.83 -17.04 12.61
C MET A 51 2.21 -16.32 11.33
N ARG A 52 1.28 -16.13 10.39
CA ARG A 52 1.49 -15.31 9.18
C ARG A 52 1.69 -13.82 9.48
N ALA A 53 1.16 -13.34 10.60
CA ALA A 53 1.37 -11.98 11.06
C ALA A 53 2.74 -11.75 11.73
N LYS A 54 3.45 -12.80 12.16
CA LYS A 54 4.80 -12.63 12.73
C LYS A 54 5.84 -12.14 11.72
N PRO A 55 5.92 -12.68 10.49
CA PRO A 55 6.72 -12.08 9.43
C PRO A 55 6.04 -10.84 8.84
N ALA A 56 4.92 -10.37 9.39
CA ALA A 56 4.30 -9.16 8.90
C ALA A 56 5.24 -7.98 9.15
N ALA A 57 5.67 -7.31 8.09
CA ALA A 57 6.45 -6.10 8.24
C ALA A 57 5.53 -5.02 8.84
N PRO A 58 6.06 -4.12 9.68
CA PRO A 58 5.30 -2.94 10.08
C PRO A 58 4.77 -2.21 8.83
N PRO A 59 3.63 -1.51 8.93
CA PRO A 59 3.05 -0.77 7.82
C PRO A 59 4.12 0.06 7.11
N ARG A 60 4.34 -0.21 5.83
CA ARG A 60 5.40 0.45 5.08
C ARG A 60 4.97 1.87 4.75
N ARG A 61 5.84 2.85 4.99
CA ARG A 61 5.67 4.17 4.40
C ARG A 61 5.99 4.10 2.91
N HIS A 62 4.97 4.24 2.08
CA HIS A 62 5.13 4.30 0.63
C HIS A 62 5.59 5.71 0.23
N ALA A 63 6.65 5.82 -0.58
CA ALA A 63 7.24 7.11 -0.99
C ALA A 63 6.28 7.99 -1.80
N GLU A 64 5.23 7.38 -2.36
CA GLU A 64 4.15 8.06 -3.08
C GLU A 64 3.37 9.02 -2.16
N LEU A 65 3.21 8.69 -0.87
CA LEU A 65 2.49 9.52 0.11
C LEU A 65 3.21 10.84 0.43
N PRO A 66 4.50 10.85 0.86
CA PRO A 66 5.22 12.10 1.07
C PRO A 66 5.41 12.87 -0.23
N ALA A 67 5.63 12.20 -1.37
CA ALA A 67 5.70 12.88 -2.67
C ALA A 67 4.39 13.60 -3.01
N SER A 68 3.24 12.93 -2.87
CA SER A 68 1.93 13.53 -3.11
C SER A 68 1.67 14.71 -2.16
N LYS A 69 2.00 14.57 -0.87
CA LYS A 69 1.89 15.67 0.09
C LYS A 69 2.71 16.88 -0.34
N THR A 70 3.98 16.69 -0.72
CA THR A 70 4.84 17.77 -1.21
C THR A 70 4.26 18.43 -2.47
N PHE A 71 3.72 17.64 -3.41
CA PHE A 71 3.11 18.20 -4.62
C PHE A 71 1.84 19.01 -4.35
N ILE A 72 1.01 18.57 -3.41
CA ILE A 72 -0.17 19.31 -2.96
C ILE A 72 0.25 20.63 -2.30
N GLU A 73 1.27 20.61 -1.42
CA GLU A 73 1.81 21.81 -0.77
C GLU A 73 2.40 22.80 -1.79
N MET A 74 2.96 22.30 -2.90
CA MET A 74 3.47 23.12 -4.00
C MET A 74 2.39 23.56 -5.00
N ALA A 75 1.11 23.26 -4.76
CA ALA A 75 -0.01 23.56 -5.66
C ALA A 75 0.20 23.04 -7.10
N CYS A 76 0.79 21.85 -7.24
CA CYS A 76 1.03 21.21 -8.53
C CYS A 76 -0.31 20.71 -9.12
N ASP A 77 -0.71 21.27 -10.27
CA ASP A 77 -2.00 21.04 -10.92
C ASP A 77 -2.11 19.70 -11.68
N VAL A 78 -0.97 19.06 -11.97
CA VAL A 78 -0.92 17.76 -12.65
C VAL A 78 -1.04 16.57 -11.69
N VAL A 79 -1.01 16.79 -10.38
CA VAL A 79 -1.08 15.70 -9.38
C VAL A 79 -2.54 15.48 -8.97
N PRO A 80 -3.07 14.26 -9.13
CA PRO A 80 -4.45 13.97 -8.75
C PRO A 80 -4.64 14.15 -7.24
N ALA A 81 -5.76 14.75 -6.85
CA ALA A 81 -6.16 14.89 -5.46
C ALA A 81 -6.33 13.51 -4.82
N LEU A 82 -5.73 13.30 -3.65
CA LEU A 82 -5.97 12.11 -2.84
C LEU A 82 -7.20 12.36 -1.96
N LEU A 83 -8.29 11.67 -2.23
CA LEU A 83 -9.53 11.78 -1.43
C LEU A 83 -9.45 11.09 -0.06
N CYS A 84 -8.38 10.34 0.22
CA CYS A 84 -8.20 9.65 1.49
C CYS A 84 -6.73 9.71 1.93
N TYR A 85 -6.51 10.23 3.14
CA TYR A 85 -5.22 10.32 3.84
C TYR A 85 -5.45 9.94 5.32
N GLU A 86 -4.44 9.41 6.01
CA GLU A 86 -4.46 9.20 7.47
C GLU A 86 -4.16 10.49 8.24
#